data_AF-A0A935S4B5-F1
#
_entry.id   AF-A0A935S4B5-F1
#
_cell.length_a   1.000
_cell.length_b   1.000
_cell.length_c   1.000
_cell.angle_alpha   90.00
_cell.angle_beta   90.00
_cell.angle_gamma   90.00
#
_symmetry.space_group_name_H-M   'P 1'
#
loop_
_entity.id
_entity.type
_entity.pdbx_description
1 polymer ?
#
loop_
_entity_poly.entity_id
_entity_poly.type
_entity_poly.pdbx_seq_one_letter_code
_entity_poly.pdbx_strand_id
1 'polypeptide(L)' 'MFGFDWEPPVHMNKNINTKYHESSVSLSFDGKRIYFVSDKSSGFGDRDIYYSDMDLKGEWGLSKN' A
#
# COMPACT_ATOMS: atom_id res chain seq x y z
N MET A 1 -6.22 -27.55 -2.38
CA MET A 1 -5.51 -26.79 -1.33
C MET A 1 -4.30 -26.17 -1.99
N PHE A 2 -4.35 -24.89 -2.34
CA PHE A 2 -3.30 -24.22 -3.12
C PHE A 2 -2.43 -23.38 -2.17
N GLY A 3 -1.12 -23.61 -2.15
CA GLY A 3 -0.22 -22.91 -1.23
C GLY A 3 1.26 -23.24 -1.39
N PHE A 4 1.74 -23.62 -2.59
CA PHE A 4 3.14 -24.01 -2.78
C PHE A 4 3.95 -23.15 -3.74
N ASP A 5 3.33 -22.20 -4.45
CA ASP A 5 4.04 -21.37 -5.42
C ASP A 5 4.07 -19.92 -4.95
N TRP A 6 5.14 -19.56 -4.24
CA TRP A 6 5.49 -18.16 -4.06
C TRP A 6 6.10 -17.66 -5.36
N GLU A 7 5.49 -16.65 -5.95
CA GLU A 7 6.06 -15.95 -7.10
C GLU A 7 7.08 -14.89 -6.64
N PRO A 8 8.05 -14.52 -7.49
CA PRO A 8 8.90 -13.37 -7.23
C PRO A 8 8.04 -12.13 -6.89
N PRO A 9 8.44 -11.32 -5.90
CA PRO A 9 7.67 -10.15 -5.53
C PRO A 9 7.62 -9.16 -6.69
N VAL A 10 6.42 -8.65 -6.97
CA VAL A 10 6.20 -7.59 -7.94
C VAL A 10 6.11 -6.27 -7.19
N HIS A 11 6.90 -5.28 -7.62
CA HIS A 11 6.79 -3.93 -7.08
C HIS A 11 5.40 -3.37 -7.37
N MET A 12 4.72 -2.86 -6.33
CA MET A 12 3.57 -2.02 -6.57
C MET A 12 4.03 -0.68 -7.16
N ASN A 13 3.07 0.11 -7.64
CA ASN A 13 3.42 1.38 -8.23
C ASN A 13 4.04 2.36 -7.21
N LYS A 14 4.63 3.44 -7.74
CA LYS A 14 5.34 4.48 -6.99
C LYS A 14 4.51 5.21 -5.93
N ASN A 15 3.19 5.02 -5.91
CA ASN A 15 2.33 5.65 -4.91
C ASN A 15 2.28 4.84 -3.60
N ILE A 16 2.52 3.53 -3.70
CA ILE A 16 2.64 2.62 -2.54
C ILE A 16 4.11 2.42 -2.18
N ASN A 17 4.92 1.86 -3.08
CA ASN A 17 6.34 1.65 -2.86
C ASN A 17 7.11 2.96 -3.07
N THR A 18 7.44 3.65 -1.98
CA THR A 18 8.16 4.91 -2.05
C THR A 18 9.59 4.77 -1.54
N LYS A 19 10.31 5.89 -1.41
CA LYS A 19 11.64 5.91 -0.78
C LYS A 19 11.58 5.82 0.76
N TYR A 20 10.37 5.93 1.31
CA TYR A 20 10.08 5.89 2.73
C TYR A 20 9.85 4.44 3.17
N HIS A 21 9.75 4.20 4.47
CA HIS A 21 9.50 2.87 5.01
C HIS A 21 8.00 2.58 5.07
N GLU A 22 7.51 1.70 4.21
CA GLU A 22 6.13 1.19 4.26
C GLU A 22 6.04 -0.15 5.02
N SER A 23 5.06 -0.28 5.92
CA SER A 23 4.87 -1.50 6.74
C SER A 23 3.41 -1.73 7.12
N SER A 24 3.10 -2.89 7.69
CA SER A 24 1.78 -3.23 8.27
C SER A 24 0.61 -2.98 7.30
N VAL A 25 0.58 -3.75 6.21
CA VAL A 25 -0.43 -3.64 5.14
C VAL A 25 -1.73 -4.36 5.49
N SER A 26 -2.87 -3.76 5.12
CA SER A 26 -4.19 -4.39 5.11
C SER A 26 -5.01 -3.92 3.91
N LEU A 27 -5.90 -4.77 3.41
CA LEU A 27 -6.84 -4.44 2.33
C LEU A 27 -8.26 -4.29 2.88
N SER A 28 -9.04 -3.39 2.29
CA SER A 28 -10.48 -3.32 2.51
C SER A 28 -11.16 -4.61 2.06
N PHE A 29 -12.36 -4.85 2.57
CA PHE A 29 -13.15 -6.03 2.24
C PHE A 29 -13.37 -6.22 0.72
N ASP A 30 -13.54 -5.12 -0.01
CA ASP A 30 -13.74 -5.12 -1.47
C ASP A 30 -12.42 -5.08 -2.27
N GLY A 31 -11.28 -5.05 -1.58
CA GLY A 31 -9.94 -4.98 -2.19
C GLY A 31 -9.62 -3.66 -2.89
N LYS A 32 -10.49 -2.64 -2.81
CA LYS A 32 -10.31 -1.37 -3.53
C LYS A 32 -9.52 -0.33 -2.76
N ARG A 33 -9.26 -0.56 -1.48
CA ARG A 33 -8.46 0.32 -0.64
C ARG A 33 -7.39 -0.48 0.09
N ILE A 34 -6.16 0.03 0.05
CA ILE A 34 -5.03 -0.48 0.82
C ILE A 34 -4.74 0.50 1.95
N TYR A 35 -4.47 -0.04 3.14
CA TYR A 35 -4.02 0.68 4.33
C TYR A 35 -2.61 0.21 4.67
N PHE A 36 -1.72 1.14 5.04
CA PHE A 36 -0.35 0.83 5.41
C PHE A 36 0.24 1.92 6.31
N VAL A 37 1.25 1.57 7.10
CA VAL A 37 2.00 2.52 7.91
C VAL A 37 3.18 3.06 7.10
N SER A 38 3.39 4.38 7.11
CA SER A 38 4.52 5.02 6.44
C SER A 38 5.15 6.13 7.29
N ASP A 39 6.45 6.33 7.14
CA ASP A 39 7.23 7.44 7.73
C ASP A 39 7.43 8.61 6.74
N LYS A 40 6.52 8.75 5.78
CA LYS A 40 6.46 9.91 4.88
C LYS A 40 6.38 11.21 5.69
N SER A 41 7.24 12.16 5.34
CA SER A 41 7.33 13.47 6.02
C SER A 41 6.09 14.36 5.92
N SER A 42 5.05 13.93 5.18
CA SER A 42 3.79 14.68 5.02
C SER A 42 2.76 14.37 6.11
N GLY A 43 3.09 13.47 7.05
CA GLY A 43 2.23 13.07 8.16
C GLY A 43 2.32 14.02 9.36
N PHE A 44 1.57 13.68 10.41
CA PHE A 44 1.57 14.38 11.69
C PHE A 44 2.57 13.77 12.69
N GLY A 45 3.02 12.54 12.48
CA GLY A 45 4.02 11.85 13.30
C GLY A 45 5.09 11.11 12.50
N ASP A 46 5.96 10.39 13.20
CA ASP A 46 7.04 9.61 12.56
C ASP A 46 6.52 8.38 11.80
N ARG A 47 5.34 7.84 12.17
CA ARG A 47 4.73 6.67 11.55
C ARG A 47 3.21 6.78 11.62
N ASP A 48 2.61 7.14 10.50
CA ASP A 48 1.16 7.30 10.40
C ASP A 48 0.54 6.23 9.50
N ILE A 49 -0.77 6.04 9.65
CA ILE A 49 -1.56 5.19 8.77
C ILE A 49 -1.91 6.01 7.52
N TYR A 50 -1.55 5.48 6.36
CA TYR A 50 -1.93 5.99 5.06
C TYR A 50 -2.90 5.02 4.39
N TYR A 51 -3.69 5.54 3.45
CA TYR A 51 -4.48 4.72 2.54
C TYR A 51 -4.34 5.16 1.08
N SER A 52 -4.60 4.23 0.16
CA SER A 52 -4.72 4.51 -1.27
C SER A 52 -5.90 3.73 -1.86
N ASP A 53 -6.58 4.35 -2.83
CA ASP A 53 -7.68 3.75 -3.57
C ASP A 53 -7.18 3.22 -4.93
N MET A 54 -7.65 2.05 -5.32
CA MET A 54 -7.39 1.46 -6.63
C MET A 54 -8.37 2.00 -7.67
N ASP A 55 -7.86 2.39 -8.84
CA ASP A 55 -8.69 2.82 -9.96
C ASP A 55 -9.25 1.63 -10.79
N LEU A 56 -10.07 1.94 -11.79
CA LEU A 56 -10.67 0.93 -12.67
C LEU A 56 -9.66 0.16 -13.53
N LYS A 57 -8.42 0.64 -13.63
CA LYS A 57 -7.32 0.00 -14.37
C LYS A 57 -6.46 -0.88 -13.47
N GLY A 58 -6.75 -0.95 -12.17
CA GLY A 58 -5.97 -1.71 -11.21
C GLY A 58 -4.80 -0.93 -10.61
N GLU A 59 -4.72 0.39 -10.84
CA GLU A 59 -3.62 1.22 -10.37
C GLU A 59 -3.96 1.90 -9.04
N TRP A 60 -3.03 1.83 -8.09
CA TRP A 60 -3.14 2.56 -6.83
C TRP A 60 -2.93 4.05 -7.03
N GLY A 61 -3.84 4.89 -6.53
CA GLY A 61 -3.72 6.34 -6.53
C GLY A 61 -2.69 6.86 -5.52
N LEU A 62 -2.53 8.18 -5.47
CA LEU A 62 -1.68 8.83 -4.46
C LEU A 62 -2.17 8.50 -3.04
N SER A 63 -1.26 8.04 -2.19
CA SER A 63 -1.55 7.73 -0.80
C SER A 63 -1.90 8.99 0.01
N LYS A 64 -2.87 8.89 0.91
CA LYS A 64 -3.35 9.96 1.79
C LYS A 64 -3.16 9.54 3.25
N ASN A 65 -2.74 10.47 4.09
CA ASN A 65 -2.76 10.35 5.55
C ASN A 65 -4.20 10.51 6.02
#